data_AF-A0A2A9EBN2-F1
#
_entry.id   AF-A0A2A9EBN2-F1
#
_cell.length_a   1.000
_cell.length_b   1.000
_cell.length_c   1.000
_cell.angle_alpha   90.00
_cell.angle_beta   90.00
_cell.angle_gamma   90.00
#
_symmetry.space_group_name_H-M   'P 1'
#
loop_
_entity.id
_entity.type
_entity.pdbx_description
1 polymer ?
#
loop_
_entity_poly.entity_id
_entity_poly.type
_entity_poly.pdbx_seq_one_letter_code
_entity_poly.pdbx_strand_id
1 'polypeptide(L)'
;MRIWSLHPQHLDRQALIACWRETLLAQAVIAGRTRGYRNHPQLERFVATPQPIVYVGAYLAGLAVEADARGYRFDRTRIDELPADLAAFDGAMEVTTGQLALEWRHLLAKLDARSPDVAAVQRERVGDGVPGVHPMFRVVEGPVASWERAV
;
A
#
# COMPACT_ATOMS: atom_id res chain seq x y z
N MET A 1 -11.47 -2.24 -0.64
CA MET A 1 -10.34 -1.49 -0.08
C MET A 1 -9.16 -2.44 0.01
N ARG A 2 -8.07 -2.13 -0.69
CA ARG A 2 -6.82 -2.88 -0.69
C ARG A 2 -5.67 -1.88 -0.68
N ILE A 3 -5.00 -1.81 0.46
CA ILE A 3 -3.80 -1.01 0.69
C ILE A 3 -2.63 -1.99 0.70
N TRP A 4 -1.80 -1.96 -0.34
CA TRP A 4 -0.71 -2.91 -0.50
C TRP A 4 0.49 -2.52 0.38
N SER A 5 1.10 -3.49 1.05
CA SER A 5 2.44 -3.31 1.63
C SER A 5 3.55 -3.39 0.57
N LEU A 6 3.25 -3.95 -0.61
CA LEU A 6 4.15 -3.96 -1.78
C LEU A 6 4.56 -2.55 -2.22
N HIS A 7 5.78 -2.44 -2.76
CA HIS A 7 6.27 -1.20 -3.35
C HIS A 7 5.37 -0.79 -4.54
N PRO A 8 4.97 0.49 -4.65
CA PRO A 8 4.10 0.98 -5.72
C PRO A 8 4.60 0.65 -7.13
N GLN A 9 5.92 0.55 -7.34
CA GLN A 9 6.59 0.06 -8.57
C GLN A 9 6.01 -1.24 -9.14
N HIS A 10 5.45 -2.09 -8.27
CA HIS A 10 4.90 -3.37 -8.69
C HIS A 10 3.49 -3.26 -9.26
N LEU A 11 2.78 -2.18 -8.95
CA LEU A 11 1.40 -1.97 -9.37
C LEU A 11 1.34 -1.56 -10.84
N ASP A 12 0.38 -2.10 -11.61
CA ASP A 12 0.01 -1.49 -12.88
C ASP A 12 -0.69 -0.14 -12.66
N ARG A 13 -0.87 0.63 -13.74
CA ARG A 13 -1.55 1.94 -13.68
C ARG A 13 -2.89 1.85 -12.96
N GLN A 14 -3.68 0.82 -13.23
CA GLN A 14 -5.01 0.66 -12.64
C GLN A 14 -4.93 0.38 -11.14
N ALA A 15 -4.05 -0.52 -10.69
CA ALA A 15 -3.88 -0.79 -9.27
C ALA A 15 -3.28 0.41 -8.52
N LEU A 16 -2.37 1.18 -9.13
CA LEU A 16 -1.81 2.39 -8.51
C LEU A 16 -2.90 3.44 -8.26
N ILE A 17 -3.75 3.72 -9.26
CA ILE A 17 -4.88 4.66 -9.13
C ILE A 17 -5.91 4.15 -8.12
N ALA A 18 -6.23 2.85 -8.14
CA ALA A 18 -7.15 2.25 -7.18
C ALA A 18 -6.60 2.36 -5.75
N CYS A 19 -5.32 2.02 -5.55
CA CYS A 19 -4.67 2.09 -4.24
C CYS A 19 -4.69 3.52 -3.68
N TRP A 20 -4.43 4.53 -4.51
CA TRP A 20 -4.56 5.94 -4.11
C TRP A 20 -5.97 6.29 -3.64
N ARG A 21 -6.99 5.93 -4.42
CA ARG A 21 -8.40 6.21 -4.07
C ARG A 21 -8.85 5.46 -2.83
N GLU A 22 -8.47 4.20 -2.69
CA GLU A 22 -8.81 3.37 -1.54
C GLU A 22 -8.09 3.82 -0.27
N THR A 23 -6.87 4.34 -0.38
CA THR A 23 -6.15 4.92 0.75
C THR A 23 -6.71 6.28 1.16
N LEU A 24 -7.15 7.12 0.22
CA LEU A 24 -7.91 8.33 0.57
C LEU A 24 -9.24 8.01 1.23
N LEU A 25 -9.90 6.91 0.83
CA LEU A 25 -11.06 6.40 1.55
C LEU A 25 -10.68 5.97 2.97
N ALA A 26 -9.55 5.27 3.15
CA ALA A 26 -9.05 4.91 4.48
C ALA A 26 -8.80 6.13 5.37
N GLN A 27 -8.17 7.18 4.83
CA GLN A 27 -8.01 8.48 5.51
C GLN A 27 -9.36 9.02 5.97
N ALA A 28 -10.35 9.06 5.09
CA ALA A 28 -11.70 9.53 5.43
C ALA A 28 -12.41 8.64 6.46
N VAL A 29 -12.17 7.32 6.44
CA VAL A 29 -12.72 6.39 7.45
C VAL A 29 -12.09 6.66 8.82
N ILE A 30 -10.77 6.74 8.90
CA ILE A 30 -10.03 6.97 10.14
C ILE A 30 -10.38 8.35 10.72
N ALA A 31 -10.59 9.36 9.87
CA ALA A 31 -11.03 10.68 10.28
C ALA A 31 -12.54 10.78 10.63
N GLY A 32 -13.27 9.67 10.64
CA GLY A 32 -14.70 9.65 11.00
C GLY A 32 -15.64 10.30 9.97
N ARG A 33 -15.16 10.57 8.75
CA ARG A 33 -15.94 11.25 7.70
C ARG A 33 -16.82 10.31 6.88
N THR A 34 -16.86 9.01 7.21
CA THR A 34 -17.62 8.01 6.46
C THR A 34 -18.56 7.20 7.36
N ARG A 35 -19.64 6.70 6.76
CA ARG A 35 -20.59 5.80 7.44
C ARG A 35 -20.28 4.32 7.19
N GLY A 36 -19.65 3.97 6.07
CA GLY A 36 -19.26 2.60 5.72
C GLY A 36 -17.76 2.33 5.96
N TYR A 37 -17.31 1.10 5.79
CA TYR A 37 -15.88 0.70 5.88
C TYR A 37 -15.18 0.91 7.23
N ARG A 38 -15.90 1.34 8.28
CA ARG A 38 -15.36 1.60 9.63
C ARG A 38 -14.65 0.41 10.28
N ASN A 39 -15.09 -0.81 9.95
CA ASN A 39 -14.52 -2.05 10.48
C ASN A 39 -13.70 -2.80 9.42
N HIS A 40 -13.16 -2.09 8.42
CA HIS A 40 -12.38 -2.75 7.38
C HIS A 40 -11.07 -3.29 7.97
N PRO A 41 -10.79 -4.60 7.89
CA PRO A 41 -9.68 -5.22 8.61
C PRO A 41 -8.31 -4.60 8.32
N GLN A 42 -8.02 -4.24 7.06
CA GLN A 42 -6.74 -3.58 6.72
C GLN A 42 -6.52 -2.21 7.41
N LEU A 43 -7.55 -1.58 7.97
CA LEU A 43 -7.39 -0.35 8.75
C LEU A 43 -6.82 -0.63 10.15
N GLU A 44 -6.98 -1.86 10.67
CA GLU A 44 -6.50 -2.24 12.01
C GLU A 44 -5.01 -1.93 12.16
N ARG A 45 -4.20 -2.21 11.13
CA ARG A 45 -2.75 -1.92 11.14
C ARG A 45 -2.40 -0.43 11.18
N PHE A 46 -3.24 0.43 10.64
CA PHE A 46 -3.03 1.89 10.67
C PHE A 46 -3.57 2.50 11.96
N VAL A 47 -4.70 2.02 12.46
CA VAL A 47 -5.29 2.47 13.73
C VAL A 47 -4.42 2.08 14.92
N ALA A 48 -3.65 0.99 14.81
CA ALA A 48 -2.69 0.57 15.82
C ALA A 48 -1.44 1.47 15.94
N THR A 49 -1.23 2.43 15.03
CA THR A 49 -0.07 3.34 15.09
C THR A 49 -0.38 4.56 15.98
N PRO A 50 0.66 5.27 16.48
CA PRO A 50 0.44 6.42 17.37
C PRO A 50 -0.30 7.59 16.72
N GLN A 51 -0.17 7.76 15.39
CA GLN A 51 -0.76 8.88 14.64
C GLN A 51 -1.36 8.36 13.31
N PRO A 52 -2.52 7.67 13.35
CA PRO A 52 -3.03 6.94 12.18
C PRO A 52 -3.17 7.77 10.90
N ILE A 53 -3.62 9.02 11.00
CA ILE A 53 -3.78 9.92 9.84
C ILE A 53 -2.42 10.27 9.22
N VAL A 54 -1.40 10.57 10.04
CA VAL A 54 -0.02 10.85 9.56
C VAL A 54 0.57 9.63 8.85
N TYR A 55 0.36 8.42 9.38
CA TYR A 55 0.80 7.18 8.73
C TYR A 55 0.05 6.94 7.41
N VAL A 56 -1.25 7.22 7.32
CA VAL A 56 -1.95 7.15 6.03
C VAL A 56 -1.41 8.19 5.05
N GLY A 57 -1.12 9.40 5.52
CA GLY A 57 -0.55 10.46 4.68
C GLY A 57 0.84 10.14 4.15
N ALA A 58 1.72 9.57 4.97
CA ALA A 58 3.02 9.11 4.55
C ALA A 58 2.93 7.95 3.51
N TYR A 59 1.91 7.09 3.61
CA TYR A 59 1.65 6.05 2.60
C TYR A 59 1.19 6.68 1.28
N LEU A 60 0.25 7.63 1.35
CA LEU A 60 -0.20 8.39 0.18
C LEU A 60 0.96 9.13 -0.49
N ALA A 61 1.89 9.70 0.29
CA ALA A 61 3.06 10.37 -0.24
C ALA A 61 3.92 9.43 -1.10
N GLY A 62 4.17 8.19 -0.64
CA GLY A 62 4.90 7.19 -1.42
C GLY A 62 4.18 6.78 -2.71
N LEU A 63 2.84 6.68 -2.71
CA LEU A 63 2.06 6.50 -3.93
C LEU A 63 2.19 7.68 -4.91
N ALA A 64 2.25 8.91 -4.39
CA ALA A 64 2.39 10.11 -5.21
C ALA A 64 3.79 10.25 -5.82
N VAL A 65 4.85 9.92 -5.07
CA VAL A 65 6.21 9.76 -5.63
C VAL A 65 6.20 8.71 -6.74
N GLU A 66 5.52 7.60 -6.47
CA GLU A 66 5.03 6.61 -7.43
C GLU A 66 4.60 7.20 -8.78
N ALA A 67 3.48 7.91 -8.69
CA ALA A 67 2.80 8.52 -9.82
C ALA A 67 3.74 9.47 -10.58
N ASP A 68 4.46 10.35 -9.87
CA ASP A 68 5.34 11.34 -10.48
C ASP A 68 6.47 10.69 -11.29
N ALA A 69 7.10 9.64 -10.77
CA ALA A 69 8.15 8.89 -11.48
C ALA A 69 7.66 8.27 -12.80
N ARG A 70 6.35 8.03 -12.92
CA ARG A 70 5.69 7.51 -14.13
C ARG A 70 5.04 8.60 -14.99
N GLY A 71 5.20 9.88 -14.63
CA GLY A 71 4.58 11.00 -15.33
C GLY A 71 3.08 11.18 -15.06
N TYR A 72 2.53 10.52 -14.03
CA TYR A 72 1.19 10.79 -13.51
C TYR A 72 1.24 11.86 -12.43
N ARG A 73 0.09 12.46 -12.10
CA ARG A 73 -0.01 13.45 -11.04
C ARG A 73 -1.19 13.15 -10.13
N PHE A 74 -0.89 12.75 -8.90
CA PHE A 74 -1.90 12.71 -7.83
C PHE A 74 -2.02 14.07 -7.15
N ASP A 75 -3.25 14.43 -6.80
CA ASP A 75 -3.54 15.65 -6.09
C ASP A 75 -3.20 15.51 -4.60
N ARG A 76 -1.97 15.92 -4.26
CA ARG A 76 -1.43 15.87 -2.89
C ARG A 76 -2.19 16.76 -1.90
N THR A 77 -2.97 17.75 -2.37
CA THR A 77 -3.78 18.60 -1.49
C THR A 77 -4.91 17.82 -0.79
N ARG A 78 -5.17 16.59 -1.24
CA ARG A 78 -6.16 15.67 -0.65
C ARG A 78 -5.61 14.85 0.52
N ILE A 79 -4.31 14.94 0.80
CA ILE A 79 -3.68 14.28 1.95
C ILE A 79 -3.95 15.19 3.16
N ASP A 80 -4.60 14.65 4.19
CA ASP A 80 -5.02 15.45 5.35
C ASP A 80 -3.80 15.95 6.14
N GLU A 81 -2.88 15.04 6.47
CA GLU A 81 -1.66 15.35 7.20
C GLU A 81 -0.49 14.62 6.56
N LEU A 82 0.62 15.33 6.38
CA LEU A 82 1.91 14.75 6.00
C LEU A 82 2.81 14.73 7.23
N PRO A 83 3.70 13.74 7.37
CA PRO A 83 4.71 13.82 8.40
C PRO A 83 5.64 15.00 8.15
N ALA A 84 6.15 15.59 9.24
CA ALA A 84 7.13 16.67 9.16
C ALA A 84 8.42 16.23 8.46
N ASP A 85 8.80 14.97 8.65
CA ASP A 85 9.91 14.31 7.96
C ASP A 85 9.42 12.98 7.39
N LEU A 86 9.34 12.87 6.06
CA LEU A 86 8.97 11.63 5.37
C LEU A 86 10.04 10.55 5.51
N ALA A 87 11.32 10.91 5.67
CA ALA A 87 12.40 9.94 5.80
C ALA A 87 12.31 9.18 7.14
N ALA A 88 11.78 9.81 8.19
CA ALA A 88 11.53 9.18 9.48
C ALA A 88 10.49 8.03 9.42
N PHE A 89 9.75 7.90 8.31
CA PHE A 89 8.79 6.83 8.11
C PHE A 89 9.37 5.61 7.40
N ASP A 90 10.63 5.67 6.95
CA ASP A 90 11.30 4.51 6.36
C ASP A 90 11.34 3.35 7.37
N GLY A 91 10.68 2.24 7.01
CA GLY A 91 10.55 1.08 7.88
C GLY A 91 9.71 1.28 9.16
N ALA A 92 8.88 2.33 9.25
CA ALA A 92 8.11 2.65 10.46
C ALA A 92 6.98 1.67 10.79
N MET A 93 6.52 0.86 9.82
CA MET A 93 5.52 -0.19 10.04
C MET A 93 6.09 -1.55 9.71
N GLU A 94 5.71 -2.58 10.45
CA GLU A 94 6.10 -3.95 10.13
C GLU A 94 5.16 -4.55 9.07
N VAL A 95 5.73 -5.31 8.15
CA VAL A 95 5.01 -6.26 7.31
C VAL A 95 5.69 -7.61 7.39
N THR A 96 4.91 -8.67 7.58
CA THR A 96 5.47 -10.01 7.68
C THR A 96 5.81 -10.59 6.30
N THR A 97 6.79 -11.47 6.23
CA THR A 97 7.12 -12.24 5.02
C THR A 97 5.91 -13.01 4.48
N GLY A 98 5.10 -13.61 5.36
CA GLY A 98 3.86 -14.30 4.99
C GLY A 98 2.82 -13.39 4.36
N GLN A 99 2.61 -12.19 4.91
CA GLN A 99 1.70 -11.20 4.34
C GLN A 99 2.20 -10.74 2.96
N LEU A 100 3.50 -10.47 2.84
CA LEU A 100 4.11 -10.01 1.60
C LEU A 100 3.98 -11.06 0.48
N ALA A 101 4.22 -12.33 0.79
CA ALA A 101 4.05 -13.43 -0.16
C ALA A 101 2.59 -13.57 -0.62
N LEU A 102 1.63 -13.42 0.30
CA LEU A 102 0.21 -13.44 -0.05
C LEU A 102 -0.16 -12.28 -0.98
N GLU A 103 0.25 -11.06 -0.62
CA GLU A 103 0.01 -9.88 -1.44
C GLU A 103 0.62 -10.01 -2.83
N TRP A 104 1.84 -10.53 -2.91
CA TRP A 104 2.51 -10.75 -4.19
C TRP A 104 1.73 -11.69 -5.10
N ARG A 105 1.29 -12.84 -4.59
CA ARG A 105 0.45 -13.78 -5.36
C ARG A 105 -0.84 -13.13 -5.84
N HIS A 106 -1.50 -12.35 -4.97
CA HIS A 106 -2.73 -11.65 -5.33
C HIS A 106 -2.51 -10.59 -6.39
N LEU A 107 -1.40 -9.84 -6.31
CA LEU A 107 -1.04 -8.86 -7.32
C LEU A 107 -0.75 -9.53 -8.66
N LEU A 108 0.06 -10.59 -8.67
CA LEU A 108 0.41 -11.30 -9.91
C LEU A 108 -0.83 -11.91 -10.58
N ALA A 109 -1.70 -12.60 -9.83
CA ALA A 109 -2.95 -13.14 -10.40
C ALA A 109 -3.82 -12.04 -11.03
N LYS A 110 -3.85 -10.87 -10.38
CA LYS A 110 -4.53 -9.67 -10.88
C LYS A 110 -3.88 -9.10 -12.14
N LEU A 111 -2.55 -9.06 -12.20
CA LEU A 111 -1.79 -8.57 -13.36
C LEU A 111 -1.89 -9.54 -14.53
N ASP A 112 -1.76 -10.85 -14.31
CA ASP A 112 -1.88 -11.86 -15.36
C ASP A 112 -3.21 -11.73 -16.13
N ALA A 113 -4.30 -11.44 -15.41
CA ALA A 113 -5.63 -11.32 -16.01
C ALA A 113 -5.82 -10.04 -16.84
N ARG A 114 -5.16 -8.92 -16.51
CA ARG A 114 -5.46 -7.61 -17.14
C ARG A 114 -4.27 -6.87 -17.74
N SER A 115 -3.04 -7.27 -17.43
CA SER A 115 -1.79 -6.62 -17.81
C SER A 115 -0.64 -7.63 -17.79
N PRO A 116 -0.71 -8.70 -18.62
CA PRO A 116 0.25 -9.80 -18.60
C PRO A 116 1.69 -9.35 -18.86
N ASP A 117 1.91 -8.34 -19.70
CA ASP A 117 3.24 -7.77 -19.94
C ASP A 117 3.84 -7.15 -18.67
N VAL A 118 3.01 -6.45 -17.89
CA VAL A 118 3.42 -5.92 -16.59
C VAL A 118 3.74 -7.08 -15.65
N ALA A 119 2.91 -8.13 -15.61
CA ALA A 119 3.18 -9.30 -14.79
C ALA A 119 4.54 -9.96 -15.12
N ALA A 120 4.89 -10.07 -16.40
CA ALA A 120 6.18 -10.60 -16.85
C ALA A 120 7.35 -9.73 -16.37
N VAL A 121 7.29 -8.41 -16.58
CA VAL A 121 8.32 -7.47 -16.10
C VAL A 121 8.48 -7.53 -14.57
N GLN A 122 7.38 -7.66 -13.84
CA GLN A 122 7.41 -7.73 -12.38
C GLN A 122 8.00 -9.05 -11.87
N ARG A 123 7.73 -10.17 -12.56
CA ARG A 123 8.39 -11.46 -12.25
C ARG A 123 9.88 -11.39 -12.52
N GLU A 124 10.30 -10.85 -13.65
CA GLU A 124 11.72 -10.68 -13.98
C GLU A 124 12.44 -9.79 -12.96
N ARG A 125 11.81 -8.66 -12.58
CA ARG A 125 12.35 -7.74 -11.58
C ARG A 125 12.60 -8.39 -10.22
N VAL A 126 11.68 -9.25 -9.78
CA VAL A 126 11.76 -9.89 -8.47
C VAL A 126 12.61 -11.16 -8.51
N GLY A 127 12.56 -11.91 -9.62
CA GLY A 127 13.22 -13.21 -9.75
C GLY A 127 12.78 -14.18 -8.64
N ASP A 128 13.76 -14.86 -8.04
CA ASP A 128 13.58 -15.72 -6.86
C ASP A 128 13.65 -14.94 -5.53
N GLY A 129 13.73 -13.61 -5.60
CA GLY A 129 13.82 -12.73 -4.45
C GLY A 129 12.47 -12.40 -3.81
N VAL A 130 12.54 -11.51 -2.82
CA VAL A 130 11.36 -10.95 -2.15
C VAL A 130 10.96 -9.66 -2.87
N PRO A 131 9.67 -9.44 -3.20
CA PRO A 131 9.24 -8.20 -3.82
C PRO A 131 9.52 -7.01 -2.90
N GLY A 132 9.88 -5.87 -3.49
CA GLY A 132 10.09 -4.65 -2.74
C GLY A 132 8.82 -4.24 -2.00
N VAL A 133 8.98 -3.60 -0.84
CA VAL A 133 7.87 -3.07 -0.04
C VAL A 133 7.80 -1.56 -0.18
N HIS A 134 6.62 -1.00 0.06
CA HIS A 134 6.46 0.45 0.16
C HIS A 134 7.40 0.95 1.28
N PRO A 135 8.15 2.08 1.10
CA PRO A 135 9.22 2.49 2.03
C PRO A 135 8.79 2.59 3.50
N MET A 136 7.51 2.92 3.74
CA MET A 136 6.92 2.89 5.08
C MET A 136 7.10 1.55 5.85
N PHE A 137 7.26 0.44 5.14
CA PHE A 137 7.29 -0.87 5.76
C PHE A 137 8.70 -1.42 5.87
N ARG A 138 8.98 -2.07 7.01
CA ARG A 138 10.10 -2.99 7.18
C ARG A 138 9.60 -4.42 7.16
N VAL A 139 10.32 -5.29 6.47
CA VAL A 139 9.98 -6.71 6.41
C VAL A 139 10.47 -7.40 7.68
N VAL A 140 9.59 -8.16 8.32
CA VAL A 140 9.91 -9.04 9.45
C VAL A 140 9.46 -10.47 9.15
N GLU A 141 10.12 -11.46 9.75
CA GLU A 141 9.64 -12.84 9.63
C GLU A 141 8.29 -13.00 10.33
N GLY A 142 7.34 -13.68 9.69
CA GLY A 142 6.06 -13.98 10.33
C GLY A 142 4.98 -14.50 9.38
N PRO A 143 3.84 -14.95 9.94
CA PRO A 143 2.72 -15.46 9.16
C PRO A 143 1.96 -14.32 8.45
N VAL A 144 0.97 -14.68 7.64
CA VAL A 144 -0.03 -13.72 7.14
C VAL A 144 -0.64 -12.95 8.32
N ALA A 145 -0.84 -11.65 8.14
CA ALA A 145 -1.32 -10.81 9.21
C ALA A 145 -2.77 -11.15 9.59
N SER A 146 -3.11 -11.08 10.89
CA SER A 146 -4.44 -11.42 11.40
C SER A 146 -5.57 -10.53 10.87
N TRP A 147 -5.22 -9.33 10.38
CA TRP A 147 -6.14 -8.41 9.74
C TRP A 147 -6.42 -8.76 8.28
N GLU A 148 -5.71 -9.68 7.65
CA GLU A 148 -6.05 -10.13 6.30
C GLU A 148 -7.27 -11.05 6.38
N ARG A 149 -8.44 -10.51 6.02
CA ARG A 149 -9.70 -11.26 5.94
C ARG A 149 -10.23 -11.06 4.53
N ALA A 150 -10.39 -12.16 3.80
CA ALA A 150 -10.68 -12.27 2.37
C ALA A 150 -9.43 -12.38 1.47
N VAL A 151 -9.18 -13.61 1.03
CA VAL A 151 -8.66 -13.90 -0.31
C VAL A 151 -9.86 -13.91 -1.25
#